data_AF-A0A527YPE3-F1
#
_entry.id   AF-A0A527YPE3-F1
#
_cell.length_a   1.000
_cell.length_b   1.000
_cell.length_c   1.000
_cell.angle_alpha   90.00
_cell.angle_beta   90.00
_cell.angle_gamma   90.00
#
_symmetry.space_group_name_H-M   'P 1'
#
loop_
_entity.id
_entity.type
_entity.pdbx_description
1 polymer ?
#
loop_
_entity_poly.entity_id
_entity_poly.type
_entity_poly.pdbx_seq_one_letter_code
_entity_poly.pdbx_strand_id
1 'polypeptide(L)'
;LLASVRRIDAVVYTHPHADHIHGIDDLRGFVLEQRHRIDIHADQPTMLRLQEAFGYCFETPLGSSYPPIVEPHIIDHARPVVIEGEGGALTLEPLPQI
;
A
#
# COMPACT_ATOMS: atom_id res chain seq x y z
N LEU A 1 0.92 -12.19 14.96
CA LEU A 1 1.77 -12.22 13.75
C LEU A 1 3.12 -12.82 14.11
N LEU A 2 3.64 -13.77 13.33
CA LEU A 2 4.91 -14.47 13.61
C LEU A 2 6.11 -13.52 13.73
N ALA A 3 6.07 -12.39 13.02
CA ALA A 3 7.11 -11.37 13.03
C ALA A 3 7.09 -10.46 14.28
N SER A 4 6.09 -10.58 15.17
CA SER A 4 5.90 -9.70 16.34
C SER A 4 5.88 -8.18 16.02
N VAL A 5 5.62 -7.82 14.77
CA VAL A 5 5.41 -6.44 14.32
C VAL A 5 3.96 -6.05 14.57
N ARG A 6 3.76 -4.88 15.18
CA ARG A 6 2.42 -4.32 15.50
C ARG A 6 2.05 -3.09 14.67
N ARG A 7 3.02 -2.55 13.94
CA ARG A 7 2.90 -1.31 13.17
C ARG A 7 3.53 -1.48 11.80
N ILE A 8 2.91 -0.91 10.77
CA ILE A 8 3.49 -0.70 9.45
C ILE A 8 3.31 0.76 9.05
N ASP A 9 4.34 1.37 8.47
CA ASP A 9 4.28 2.76 8.01
C ASP A 9 3.87 2.83 6.52
N ALA A 10 4.32 1.89 5.70
CA ALA A 10 3.92 1.81 4.29
C ALA A 10 4.03 0.39 3.71
N VAL A 11 3.42 0.17 2.54
CA VAL A 11 3.56 -1.03 1.72
C VAL A 11 4.05 -0.64 0.33
N VAL A 12 5.10 -1.28 -0.15
CA VAL A 12 5.64 -1.06 -1.50
C VAL A 12 5.35 -2.28 -2.36
N TYR A 13 4.64 -2.08 -3.46
CA TYR A 13 4.32 -3.13 -4.42
C TYR A 13 5.31 -3.15 -5.57
N THR A 14 5.76 -4.35 -5.95
CA THR A 14 6.70 -4.55 -7.05
C THR A 14 6.02 -4.66 -8.40
N HIS A 15 4.97 -5.48 -8.49
CA HIS A 15 4.22 -5.74 -9.73
C HIS A 15 2.86 -6.39 -9.39
N PRO A 16 1.89 -6.46 -10.33
CA PRO A 16 0.51 -6.76 -9.98
C PRO A 16 0.11 -8.23 -10.16
N HIS A 17 0.97 -9.17 -9.76
CA HIS A 17 0.60 -10.58 -9.72
C HIS A 17 -0.11 -10.96 -8.41
N ALA A 18 -0.94 -12.00 -8.48
CA ALA A 18 -1.83 -12.42 -7.40
C ALA A 18 -1.10 -12.69 -6.08
N ASP A 19 0.03 -13.37 -6.15
CA ASP A 19 0.92 -13.70 -5.04
C ASP A 19 1.56 -12.48 -4.36
N HIS A 20 1.52 -11.31 -5.00
CA HIS A 20 2.02 -10.05 -4.47
C HIS A 20 0.92 -9.10 -3.97
N ILE A 21 -0.33 -9.23 -4.44
CA ILE A 21 -1.38 -8.22 -4.18
C ILE A 21 -2.63 -8.75 -3.47
N HIS A 22 -2.88 -10.06 -3.45
CA HIS A 22 -4.13 -10.62 -2.91
C HIS A 22 -4.29 -10.50 -1.38
N GLY A 23 -3.23 -10.11 -0.65
CA GLY A 23 -3.27 -9.88 0.80
C GLY A 23 -3.65 -8.45 1.22
N ILE A 24 -3.97 -7.55 0.29
CA ILE A 24 -4.17 -6.11 0.59
C ILE A 24 -5.25 -5.82 1.64
N ASP A 25 -6.31 -6.64 1.75
CA ASP A 25 -7.39 -6.39 2.75
C ASP A 25 -6.91 -6.61 4.20
N ASP A 26 -5.86 -7.40 4.43
CA ASP A 26 -5.27 -7.61 5.76
C ASP A 26 -4.68 -6.31 6.34
N LEU A 27 -4.41 -5.30 5.50
CA LEU A 27 -3.99 -3.97 5.95
C LEU A 27 -5.03 -3.28 6.83
N ARG A 28 -6.31 -3.67 6.72
CA ARG A 28 -7.40 -3.16 7.56
C ARG A 28 -7.12 -3.30 9.05
N GLY A 29 -6.46 -4.39 9.47
CA GLY A 29 -6.07 -4.59 10.87
C GLY A 29 -5.17 -3.47 11.38
N PHE A 30 -4.17 -3.07 10.58
CA PHE A 30 -3.28 -1.96 10.90
C PHE A 30 -4.01 -0.61 10.87
N VAL A 31 -4.93 -0.39 9.92
CA VAL A 31 -5.75 0.84 9.90
C VAL A 31 -6.59 0.98 11.16
N LEU A 32 -7.19 -0.10 11.64
CA LEU A 32 -8.01 -0.09 12.86
C LEU A 32 -7.17 0.21 14.11
N GLU A 33 -5.96 -0.36 14.19
CA GLU A 33 -5.04 -0.16 15.31
C GLU A 33 -4.39 1.23 15.27
N GLN A 34 -3.85 1.64 14.11
CA GLN A 34 -3.09 2.88 13.92
C GLN A 34 -3.96 4.11 13.64
N ARG A 35 -5.25 3.92 13.33
CA ARG A 35 -6.21 4.99 12.99
C ARG A 35 -5.76 5.86 11.81
N HIS A 36 -5.03 5.26 10.88
CA HIS A 36 -4.48 5.91 9.70
C HIS A 36 -4.60 4.96 8.50
N ARG A 37 -4.92 5.49 7.32
CA ARG A 37 -4.88 4.70 6.08
C ARG A 37 -3.43 4.32 5.82
N ILE A 38 -3.17 3.10 5.36
CA ILE A 38 -1.80 2.68 5.10
C ILE A 38 -1.32 3.29 3.79
N ASP A 39 -0.19 4.01 3.83
CA ASP A 39 0.47 4.49 2.62
C ASP A 39 0.91 3.31 1.76
N ILE A 40 0.47 3.29 0.51
CA ILE A 40 0.90 2.28 -0.45
C ILE A 40 1.62 2.92 -1.63
N HIS A 41 2.71 2.31 -2.05
CA HIS A 41 3.53 2.77 -3.16
C HIS A 41 3.52 1.73 -4.26
N ALA A 42 3.18 2.15 -5.48
CA ALA A 42 3.25 1.29 -6.65
C ALA A 42 3.53 2.13 -7.90
N ASP A 43 4.10 1.52 -8.94
CA ASP A 43 4.14 2.15 -10.26
C ASP A 43 2.72 2.23 -10.86
N GLN A 44 2.60 2.96 -11.97
CA GLN A 44 1.28 3.24 -12.55
C GLN A 44 0.53 1.99 -13.04
N PRO A 45 1.16 1.04 -13.77
CA PRO A 45 0.51 -0.22 -14.14
C PRO A 45 0.03 -1.03 -12.94
N THR A 46 0.84 -1.12 -11.88
CA THR A 46 0.48 -1.88 -10.67
C THR A 46 -0.65 -1.18 -9.93
N MET A 47 -0.60 0.14 -9.78
CA MET A 47 -1.64 0.91 -9.10
C MET A 47 -3.00 0.77 -9.79
N LEU A 48 -3.03 0.82 -11.13
CA LEU A 48 -4.26 0.61 -11.89
C LEU A 48 -4.87 -0.76 -11.60
N ARG A 49 -4.06 -1.82 -11.62
CA ARG A 49 -4.53 -3.18 -11.38
C ARG A 49 -4.99 -3.40 -9.93
N LEU A 50 -4.37 -2.73 -8.96
CA LEU A 50 -4.81 -2.71 -7.57
C LEU A 50 -6.18 -2.03 -7.41
N GLN A 51 -6.38 -0.88 -8.06
CA GLN A 51 -7.67 -0.18 -8.05
C GLN A 51 -8.77 -1.01 -8.73
N GLU A 52 -8.47 -1.70 -9.83
CA GLU A 52 -9.43 -2.58 -10.52
C GLU A 52 -9.86 -3.78 -9.67
N ALA A 53 -8.93 -4.46 -8.99
CA ALA A 53 -9.29 -5.62 -8.15
C ALA A 53 -9.85 -5.25 -6.79
N PHE A 54 -9.37 -4.15 -6.20
CA PHE A 54 -9.57 -3.84 -4.80
C PHE A 54 -10.04 -2.40 -4.58
N GLY A 55 -10.79 -1.82 -5.52
CA GLY A 55 -11.24 -0.42 -5.48
C GLY A 55 -11.89 0.00 -4.17
N TYR A 56 -12.57 -0.92 -3.47
CA TYR A 56 -13.14 -0.70 -2.14
C TYR A 56 -12.12 -0.38 -1.04
N CYS A 57 -10.84 -0.70 -1.25
CA CYS A 57 -9.74 -0.33 -0.36
C CYS A 57 -9.33 1.13 -0.54
N PHE A 58 -9.58 1.70 -1.72
CA PHE A 58 -9.20 3.07 -2.10
C PHE A 58 -10.33 4.06 -1.87
N GLU A 59 -11.58 3.64 -2.12
CA GLU A 59 -12.76 4.49 -2.00
C GLU A 59 -13.95 3.66 -1.51
N THR A 60 -14.85 4.28 -0.73
CA THR A 60 -16.08 3.62 -0.29
C THR A 60 -17.05 3.48 -1.47
N PRO A 61 -17.42 2.25 -1.88
CA PRO A 61 -18.40 2.05 -2.95
C PRO A 61 -19.79 2.57 -2.55
N LEU A 62 -20.62 2.93 -3.54
CA LEU A 62 -22.00 3.31 -3.28
C LEU A 62 -22.76 2.18 -2.55
N GLY A 63 -23.40 2.52 -1.42
CA GLY A 63 -24.13 1.56 -0.58
C GLY A 63 -23.27 0.80 0.43
N SER A 64 -21.96 1.05 0.48
CA SER A 64 -21.07 0.51 1.52
C SER A 64 -20.89 1.50 2.67
N SER A 65 -20.68 0.97 3.88
CA SER A 65 -20.26 1.75 5.05
C SER A 65 -18.81 1.48 5.45
N TYR A 66 -18.09 0.65 4.68
CA TYR A 66 -16.69 0.37 4.95
C TYR A 66 -15.81 1.54 4.45
N PRO A 67 -15.03 2.18 5.34
CA PRO A 67 -14.11 3.22 4.92
C PRO A 67 -12.93 2.61 4.14
N PRO A 68 -12.31 3.41 3.26
CA PRO A 68 -11.10 2.99 2.57
C PRO A 68 -9.94 2.82 3.54
N ILE A 69 -8.97 1.98 3.17
CA ILE A 69 -7.89 1.53 4.05
C ILE A 69 -6.49 1.89 3.55
N VAL A 70 -6.32 2.29 2.28
CA VAL A 70 -5.01 2.62 1.71
C VAL A 70 -4.95 4.03 1.16
N GLU A 71 -3.82 4.72 1.30
CA GLU A 71 -3.52 6.01 0.67
C GLU A 71 -2.51 5.79 -0.48
N PRO A 72 -2.85 6.07 -1.75
CA PRO A 72 -2.01 5.73 -2.89
C PRO A 72 -0.93 6.76 -3.19
N HIS A 73 0.31 6.28 -3.40
CA HIS A 73 1.45 7.05 -3.87
C HIS A 73 2.04 6.42 -5.13
N ILE A 74 2.10 7.18 -6.23
CA ILE A 74 2.70 6.69 -7.47
C ILE A 74 4.22 6.74 -7.39
N ILE A 75 4.87 5.64 -7.72
CA ILE A 75 6.32 5.56 -7.87
C ILE A 75 6.73 6.16 -9.22
N ASP A 76 7.62 7.16 -9.15
CA ASP A 76 8.40 7.64 -10.30
C ASP A 76 9.77 6.95 -10.25
N HIS A 77 10.07 6.09 -11.23
CA HIS A 77 11.34 5.35 -11.29
C HIS A 77 12.58 6.25 -11.43
N ALA A 78 12.43 7.53 -11.74
CA ALA A 78 13.53 8.49 -11.76
C ALA A 78 13.84 9.09 -10.37
N ARG A 79 13.03 8.77 -9.34
CA ARG A 79 13.14 9.37 -8.01
C ARG A 79 13.14 8.32 -6.91
N PRO A 80 13.92 8.51 -5.83
CA PRO A 80 13.81 7.66 -4.65
C PRO A 80 12.43 7.78 -3.99
N VAL A 81 11.97 6.68 -3.40
CA VAL A 81 10.84 6.66 -2.48
C VAL A 81 11.41 6.76 -1.06
N VAL A 82 10.93 7.73 -0.28
CA VAL A 82 11.34 7.92 1.11
C VAL A 82 10.14 7.64 2.01
N ILE A 83 10.29 6.72 2.95
CA ILE A 83 9.27 6.35 3.93
C ILE A 83 9.78 6.77 5.31
N GLU A 84 9.03 7.62 5.99
CA GLU A 84 9.31 8.05 7.35
C GLU A 84 8.70 7.07 8.36
N GLY A 85 9.38 6.87 9.49
CA GLY A 85 8.90 6.00 10.56
C GLY A 85 9.61 6.25 11.88
N GLU A 86 9.18 5.58 12.95
CA GLU A 86 9.77 5.75 14.29
C GLU A 86 11.27 5.41 14.35
N GLY A 87 11.74 4.52 13.46
CA GLY A 87 13.14 4.14 13.32
C GLY A 87 13.98 5.11 12.47
N GLY A 88 13.37 6.18 11.95
CA GLY A 88 13.98 7.08 10.96
C GLY A 88 13.60 6.73 9.52
N ALA A 89 14.03 7.59 8.58
CA ALA A 89 13.71 7.46 7.17
C ALA A 89 14.36 6.24 6.53
N LEU A 90 13.58 5.50 5.74
CA LEU A 90 14.06 4.47 4.82
C LEU A 90 13.93 4.97 3.38
N THR A 91 15.02 4.91 2.62
CA THR A 91 15.04 5.29 1.20
C THR A 91 15.12 4.06 0.31
N LEU A 92 14.24 3.97 -0.69
CA LEU A 92 14.23 2.95 -1.72
C LEU A 92 14.55 3.58 -3.08
N GLU A 93 15.37 2.91 -3.88
CA GLU A 93 15.69 3.27 -5.26
C GLU A 93 14.95 2.34 -6.23
N PRO A 94 13.77 2.73 -6.75
CA PRO A 94 12.94 1.83 -7.55
C PRO A 94 13.46 1.76 -8.99
N LEU A 95 13.89 0.58 -9.41
CA LEU A 95 14.28 0.34 -10.81
C LEU A 95 13.07 -0.10 -11.64
N PRO A 96 12.94 0.35 -12.90
CA PRO A 96 11.92 -0.16 -13.81
C PRO A 96 12.07 -1.68 -13.99
N GLN A 97 10.96 -2.40 -13.92
CA GLN A 97 10.90 -3.79 -14.33
C GLN A 97 10.74 -3.85 -15.86
N ILE A 98 11.74 -4.43 -16.53
CA ILE A 98 11.81 -4.62 -17.99
C ILE A 98 11.50 -6.05 -18.41
#